data_AF-A0AAP3K1D4-F1
#
_entry.id   AF-A0AAP3K1D4-F1
#
_cell.length_a   1.000
_cell.length_b   1.000
_cell.length_c   1.000
_cell.angle_alpha   90.00
_cell.angle_beta   90.00
_cell.angle_gamma   90.00
#
_symmetry.space_group_name_H-M   'P 1'
#
loop_
_entity.id
_entity.type
_entity.pdbx_description
1 polymer ?
#
loop_
_entity_poly.entity_id
_entity_poly.type
_entity_poly.pdbx_seq_one_letter_code
_entity_poly.pdbx_strand_id
1 'polypeptide(L)'
;MSVFGVCNKVPENYILCVINSTLISYYVDTFINNTQTFQINDARQLPIIVPTVEQLSFCDTLAKDAIAQKLKGEIPQSVQEKLDDFIKCQVFGLV
;
A
#
# COMPACT_ATOMS: atom_id res chain seq x y z
N MET A 1 -13.02 5.58 -3.71
CA MET A 1 -13.43 4.55 -2.73
C MET A 1 -12.98 5.01 -1.36
N SER A 2 -13.78 4.80 -0.31
CA SER A 2 -13.33 4.99 1.08
C SER A 2 -13.11 3.60 1.70
N VAL A 3 -12.00 3.41 2.39
CA VAL A 3 -11.64 2.14 3.05
C VAL A 3 -11.70 2.37 4.54
N PHE A 4 -12.43 1.51 5.25
CA PHE A 4 -12.52 1.55 6.71
C PHE A 4 -12.09 0.20 7.30
N GLY A 5 -11.17 0.25 8.26
CA GLY A 5 -10.60 -0.92 8.90
C GLY A 5 -11.56 -1.48 9.95
N VAL A 6 -12.01 -2.72 9.76
CA VAL A 6 -12.79 -3.46 10.77
C VAL A 6 -11.91 -4.30 11.71
N CYS A 7 -10.63 -4.46 11.37
CA CYS A 7 -9.67 -5.31 12.07
C CYS A 7 -8.48 -4.51 12.59
N ASN A 8 -8.24 -4.56 13.90
CA ASN A 8 -7.12 -3.85 14.54
C ASN A 8 -5.73 -4.35 14.11
N LYS A 9 -5.64 -5.57 13.56
CA LYS A 9 -4.36 -6.12 13.08
C LYS A 9 -3.93 -5.56 11.73
N VAL A 10 -4.88 -5.03 10.96
CA VAL A 10 -4.67 -4.51 9.61
C VAL A 10 -5.33 -3.13 9.54
N PRO A 11 -4.67 -2.09 10.10
CA PRO A 11 -5.22 -0.75 10.13
C PRO A 11 -5.25 -0.13 8.72
N GLU A 12 -6.05 0.91 8.58
CA GLU A 12 -6.29 1.61 7.30
C GLU A 12 -5.01 2.15 6.66
N ASN A 13 -4.10 2.70 7.47
CA ASN A 13 -2.82 3.22 6.98
C ASN A 13 -1.97 2.15 6.32
N TYR A 14 -1.99 0.92 6.86
CA TYR A 14 -1.27 -0.20 6.25
C TYR A 14 -1.90 -0.60 4.91
N ILE A 15 -3.23 -0.69 4.85
CA ILE A 15 -3.96 -0.96 3.59
C ILE A 15 -3.66 0.12 2.56
N LEU A 16 -3.59 1.38 2.98
CA LEU A 16 -3.21 2.51 2.12
C LEU A 16 -1.80 2.32 1.56
N CYS A 17 -0.82 1.95 2.39
CA CYS A 17 0.54 1.66 1.93
C CYS A 17 0.58 0.51 0.91
N VAL A 18 -0.11 -0.60 1.19
CA VAL A 18 -0.15 -1.77 0.30
C VAL A 18 -0.74 -1.42 -1.06
N ILE A 19 -1.91 -0.76 -1.09
CA ILE A 19 -2.61 -0.41 -2.34
C ILE A 19 -1.80 0.60 -3.18
N ASN A 20 -1.04 1.50 -2.56
CA ASN A 20 -0.21 2.47 -3.27
C ASN A 20 1.16 1.93 -3.72
N SER A 21 1.46 0.65 -3.47
CA SER A 21 2.70 0.04 -3.95
C SER A 21 2.62 -0.36 -5.42
N THR A 22 3.74 -0.23 -6.14
CA THR A 22 3.81 -0.62 -7.55
C THR A 22 3.60 -2.13 -7.75
N LEU A 23 3.96 -2.94 -6.76
CA LEU A 23 3.74 -4.39 -6.79
C LEU A 23 2.24 -4.73 -6.87
N ILE A 24 1.42 -4.08 -6.04
CA ILE A 24 -0.03 -4.34 -6.03
C ILE A 24 -0.70 -3.77 -7.28
N SER A 25 -0.28 -2.60 -7.76
CA SER A 25 -0.76 -2.08 -9.05
C SER A 25 -0.46 -3.08 -10.18
N TYR A 26 0.78 -3.58 -10.26
CA TYR A 26 1.16 -4.59 -11.23
C TYR A 26 0.36 -5.89 -11.10
N TYR A 27 0.08 -6.34 -9.86
CA TYR A 27 -0.73 -7.52 -9.61
C TYR A 27 -2.17 -7.35 -10.10
N VAL A 28 -2.80 -6.20 -9.81
CA VAL A 28 -4.16 -5.90 -10.26
C VAL A 28 -4.21 -5.88 -11.79
N ASP A 29 -3.30 -5.14 -12.42
CA ASP A 29 -3.24 -4.99 -13.87
C ASP A 29 -3.00 -6.32 -14.59
N THR A 30 -2.22 -7.21 -13.99
CA THR A 30 -1.84 -8.49 -14.61
C THR A 30 -2.87 -9.60 -14.35
N PHE A 31 -3.41 -9.69 -13.14
CA PHE A 31 -4.16 -10.87 -12.69
C PHE A 31 -5.63 -10.65 -12.40
N ILE A 32 -6.05 -9.42 -12.04
CA ILE A 32 -7.43 -9.16 -11.65
C ILE A 32 -8.21 -8.56 -12.82
N ASN A 33 -7.79 -7.40 -13.32
CA ASN A 33 -8.57 -6.68 -14.31
C ASN A 33 -7.74 -5.60 -15.04
N ASN A 34 -7.85 -5.52 -16.37
CA ASN A 34 -7.16 -4.53 -17.22
C ASN A 34 -8.00 -3.26 -17.45
N THR A 35 -8.87 -2.90 -16.50
CA THR A 35 -9.71 -1.69 -16.60
C THR A 35 -9.14 -0.58 -15.73
N GLN A 36 -9.26 0.68 -16.17
CA GLN A 36 -8.59 1.83 -15.54
C GLN A 36 -9.06 2.14 -14.10
N THR A 37 -10.15 1.54 -13.62
CA THR A 37 -10.78 1.96 -12.35
C THR A 37 -10.72 0.84 -11.32
N PHE A 38 -10.02 1.07 -10.21
CA PHE A 38 -9.97 0.15 -9.07
C PHE A 38 -11.30 0.16 -8.30
N GLN A 39 -12.03 -0.95 -8.34
CA GLN A 39 -13.35 -1.13 -7.71
C GLN A 39 -13.28 -2.07 -6.50
N ILE A 40 -14.38 -2.14 -5.74
CA ILE A 40 -14.44 -2.96 -4.52
C ILE A 40 -14.28 -4.45 -4.83
N ASN A 41 -14.69 -4.90 -6.02
CA ASN A 41 -14.52 -6.28 -6.45
C ASN A 41 -13.04 -6.64 -6.70
N ASP A 42 -12.22 -5.67 -7.12
CA ASP A 42 -10.78 -5.86 -7.28
C ASP A 42 -10.09 -5.88 -5.92
N ALA A 43 -10.48 -4.95 -5.03
CA ALA A 43 -9.94 -4.88 -3.66
C ALA A 43 -10.13 -6.18 -2.86
N ARG A 44 -11.25 -6.89 -3.07
CA ARG A 44 -11.53 -8.19 -2.43
C ARG A 44 -10.60 -9.32 -2.87
N GLN A 45 -9.93 -9.17 -4.01
CA GLN A 45 -9.04 -10.18 -4.59
C GLN A 45 -7.57 -9.93 -4.25
N LEU A 46 -7.26 -8.80 -3.60
CA LEU A 46 -5.89 -8.48 -3.22
C LEU A 46 -5.36 -9.44 -2.14
N PRO A 47 -4.15 -9.98 -2.30
CA PRO A 47 -3.48 -10.69 -1.23
C PRO A 47 -3.01 -9.68 -0.18
N ILE A 48 -3.58 -9.74 1.03
CA ILE A 48 -3.15 -8.90 2.16
C ILE A 48 -2.52 -9.78 3.23
N ILE A 49 -1.22 -9.59 3.46
CA ILE A 49 -0.46 -10.25 4.50
C ILE A 49 -0.68 -9.48 5.81
N VAL A 50 -0.86 -10.20 6.92
CA VAL A 50 -1.02 -9.56 8.24
C VAL A 50 0.37 -9.06 8.69
N PRO A 51 0.54 -7.74 8.91
CA PRO A 51 1.85 -7.18 9.24
C PRO A 51 2.23 -7.40 10.70
N THR A 52 3.52 -7.25 11.00
CA THR A 52 4.03 -7.14 12.37
C THR A 52 3.88 -5.71 12.91
N VAL A 53 4.02 -5.53 14.23
CA VAL A 53 3.93 -4.21 14.87
C VAL A 53 4.99 -3.25 14.34
N GLU A 54 6.20 -3.75 14.07
CA GLU A 54 7.30 -2.96 13.51
C GLU A 54 6.96 -2.48 12.10
N GLN A 55 6.44 -3.38 11.25
CA GLN A 55 5.98 -3.08 9.89
C GLN A 55 4.87 -2.02 9.88
N LEU A 56 3.92 -2.11 10.81
CA LEU A 56 2.87 -1.10 10.98
C LEU A 56 3.43 0.28 11.30
N SER A 57 4.37 0.35 12.26
CA SER A 57 4.99 1.62 12.65
C SER A 57 5.75 2.29 11.51
N PHE A 58 6.38 1.47 10.66
CA PHE A 58 7.10 1.93 9.48
C PHE A 58 6.14 2.47 8.41
N CYS A 59 5.04 1.76 8.13
CA CYS A 59 3.99 2.22 7.22
C CYS A 59 3.37 3.54 7.67
N ASP A 60 3.07 3.70 8.96
CA ASP A 60 2.52 4.94 9.49
C ASP A 60 3.46 6.13 9.30
N THR A 61 4.77 5.90 9.45
CA THR A 61 5.79 6.93 9.24
C THR A 61 5.88 7.31 7.76
N LEU A 62 5.96 6.32 6.87
CA LEU A 62 5.97 6.55 5.42
C LEU A 62 4.71 7.28 4.94
N ALA A 63 3.53 6.90 5.44
CA ALA A 63 2.27 7.52 5.05
C ALA A 63 2.24 9.00 5.46
N LYS A 64 2.68 9.32 6.68
CA LYS A 64 2.77 10.72 7.14
C LYS A 64 3.76 11.53 6.32
N ASP A 65 4.93 10.97 6.00
CA ASP A 65 5.95 11.62 5.19
C ASP A 65 5.42 11.89 3.77
N ALA A 66 4.76 10.92 3.15
CA ALA A 66 4.14 11.07 1.83
C ALA A 66 3.06 12.16 1.83
N ILE A 67 2.21 12.21 2.85
CA ILE A 67 1.17 13.24 3.00
C ILE A 67 1.81 14.61 3.18
N ALA A 68 2.84 14.73 4.02
CA ALA A 68 3.55 15.98 4.24
C ALA A 68 4.20 16.53 2.96
N GLN A 69 4.81 15.66 2.15
CA GLN A 69 5.38 16.05 0.84
C GLN A 69 4.30 16.47 -0.15
N LYS A 70 3.19 15.71 -0.23
CA LYS A 70 2.04 16.09 -1.07
C LYS A 70 1.45 17.45 -0.70
N LEU A 71 1.36 17.76 0.60
CA LEU A 71 0.86 19.06 1.08
C LEU A 71 1.79 20.22 0.70
N LYS A 72 3.09 19.97 0.55
CA LYS A 72 4.08 20.94 0.06
C LYS A 72 4.10 21.08 -1.47
N GLY A 73 3.36 20.22 -2.19
CA GLY A 73 3.38 20.17 -3.65
C GLY A 73 4.58 19.41 -4.24
N GLU A 74 5.31 18.66 -3.42
CA GLU A 74 6.45 17.85 -3.85
C GLU A 74 5.97 16.47 -4.36
N ILE A 75 6.68 15.92 -5.35
CA ILE A 75 6.43 14.57 -5.85
C ILE A 75 7.18 13.59 -4.92
N PRO A 76 6.49 12.67 -4.21
CA PRO A 76 7.11 11.84 -3.19
C PRO A 76 7.85 10.62 -3.77
N GLN A 77 8.72 10.83 -4.76
CA GLN A 77 9.43 9.76 -5.47
C GLN A 77 10.32 8.91 -4.54
N SER A 78 11.08 9.57 -3.66
CA SER A 78 11.94 8.88 -2.69
C SER A 78 11.16 8.07 -1.64
N VAL A 79 9.93 8.49 -1.32
CA VAL A 79 9.05 7.77 -0.39
C VAL A 79 8.40 6.59 -1.09
N GLN A 80 8.05 6.73 -2.37
CA GLN A 80 7.51 5.66 -3.19
C GLN A 80 8.51 4.51 -3.35
N GLU A 81 9.78 4.81 -3.64
CA GLU A 81 10.84 3.77 -3.75
C GLU A 81 10.98 2.98 -2.44
N LYS A 82 11.03 3.68 -1.30
CA LYS A 82 11.07 3.03 0.03
C LYS A 82 9.85 2.17 0.32
N LEU A 83 8.67 2.64 -0.09
CA LEU A 83 7.42 1.89 0.07
C LEU A 83 7.48 0.61 -0.77
N ASP A 84 7.90 0.70 -2.02
CA ASP A 84 7.98 -0.43 -2.93
C ASP A 84 8.99 -1.48 -2.45
N ASP A 85 10.17 -1.06 -1.99
CA ASP A 85 11.18 -1.95 -1.42
C ASP A 85 10.66 -2.65 -0.17
N PHE A 86 9.98 -1.92 0.70
CA PHE A 86 9.38 -2.48 1.90
C PHE A 86 8.31 -3.53 1.58
N ILE A 87 7.40 -3.23 0.66
CA ILE A 87 6.34 -4.17 0.29
C ILE A 87 6.92 -5.43 -0.37
N LYS A 88 7.88 -5.28 -1.29
CA LYS A 88 8.51 -6.43 -1.97
C LYS A 88 9.31 -7.29 -0.98
N CYS A 89 10.23 -6.68 -0.24
CA CYS A 89 11.21 -7.41 0.56
C CYS A 89 10.65 -7.87 1.91
N GLN A 90 9.89 -7.02 2.61
CA GLN A 90 9.48 -7.30 3.99
C GLN A 90 8.06 -7.85 4.11
N VAL A 91 7.15 -7.49 3.20
CA VAL A 91 5.78 -7.98 3.25
C VAL A 91 5.63 -9.28 2.46
N PHE A 92 6.02 -9.26 1.18
CA PHE A 92 5.85 -10.42 0.29
C PHE A 92 7.07 -11.35 0.19
N GLY A 93 8.23 -10.95 0.72
CA GLY A 93 9.44 -11.78 0.72
C GLY A 93 9.98 -12.10 -0.68
N LEU A 94 9.76 -11.20 -1.64
CA LEU A 94 10.24 -11.34 -3.02
C LEU A 94 11.68 -10.83 -3.07
N VAL A 95 12.66 -11.73 -2.84
CA VAL A 95 14.10 -11.50 -2.99
C VAL A 95 14.65 -12.41 -4.08
#